data_AF-A0A4S2H1M6-F1
#
_entry.id   AF-A0A4S2H1M6-F1
#
_cell.length_a   1.000
_cell.length_b   1.000
_cell.length_c   1.000
_cell.angle_alpha   90.00
_cell.angle_beta   90.00
_cell.angle_gamma   90.00
#
_symmetry.space_group_name_H-M   'P 1'
#
loop_
_entity.id
_entity.type
_entity.pdbx_description
1 polymer ?
#
loop_
_entity_poly.entity_id
_entity_poly.type
_entity_poly.pdbx_seq_one_letter_code
_entity_poly.pdbx_strand_id
1 'polypeptide(L)' 'MEKNETECLLYEELKGDEKILLQWYRENPLSVYIEIALLKLFSLGIITEDEYRKYQSEVVKKADMLKELC' A
#
# COMPACT_ATOMS: atom_id res chain seq x y z
N MET A 1 5.68 -4.48 34.37
CA MET A 1 5.97 -3.42 33.40
C MET A 1 5.74 -4.00 32.03
N GLU A 2 4.60 -3.68 31.41
CA GLU A 2 4.38 -3.96 30.00
C GLU A 2 5.39 -3.13 29.20
N LYS A 3 6.27 -3.83 28.49
CA LYS A 3 7.18 -3.21 27.53
C LYS A 3 6.35 -2.76 26.35
N ASN A 4 6.04 -1.45 26.30
CA ASN A 4 5.66 -0.77 25.08
C ASN A 4 6.89 -0.74 24.17
N GLU A 5 7.21 -1.87 23.53
CA GLU A 5 8.22 -1.95 22.48
C GLU A 5 7.60 -1.46 21.18
N THR A 6 7.41 -0.15 21.08
CA THR A 6 7.41 0.47 19.75
C THR A 6 8.85 0.44 19.29
N GLU A 7 9.28 -0.70 18.73
CA GLU A 7 10.56 -0.80 18.05
C GLU A 7 10.53 0.18 16.87
N CYS A 8 11.23 1.30 16.99
CA CYS A 8 11.49 2.19 15.87
C CYS A 8 12.48 1.48 14.94
N LEU A 9 11.96 0.76 13.95
CA LEU A 9 12.78 0.23 12.85
C LEU A 9 13.40 1.38 12.08
N LEU A 10 14.71 1.35 11.88
CA LEU A 10 15.39 2.31 11.01
C LEU A 10 15.01 2.02 9.55
N TYR A 11 14.97 3.06 8.70
CA TYR A 11 14.60 2.88 7.29
C TYR A 11 15.51 1.87 6.59
N GLU A 12 16.80 1.84 6.94
CA GLU A 12 17.80 0.93 6.40
C GLU A 12 17.47 -0.54 6.69
N GLU A 13 16.84 -0.80 7.83
CA GLU A 13 16.49 -2.13 8.34
C GLU A 13 15.21 -2.70 7.72
N LEU A 14 14.43 -1.86 7.04
CA LEU A 14 13.21 -2.28 6.34
C LEU A 14 13.53 -3.17 5.13
N LYS A 15 12.67 -4.16 4.90
CA LYS A 15 12.65 -4.99 3.70
C LYS A 15 12.28 -4.14 2.47
N GLY A 16 12.59 -4.67 1.28
CA GLY A 16 12.40 -3.93 0.03
C GLY A 16 10.95 -3.55 -0.24
N ASP A 17 10.02 -4.46 0.03
CA ASP A 17 8.57 -4.25 -0.03
C ASP A 17 8.08 -3.21 0.99
N GLU A 18 8.60 -3.25 2.23
CA GLU A 18 8.29 -2.27 3.27
C GLU A 18 8.74 -0.86 2.89
N LYS A 19 9.92 -0.73 2.28
CA LYS A 19 10.43 0.55 1.75
C LYS A 19 9.55 1.11 0.63
N ILE A 20 9.11 0.24 -0.28
CA ILE A 20 8.20 0.61 -1.38
C ILE A 20 6.85 1.11 -0.82
N LEU A 21 6.28 0.38 0.15
CA LEU A 21 5.04 0.79 0.83
C LEU A 21 5.20 2.15 1.52
N LEU A 22 6.34 2.38 2.18
CA LEU A 22 6.65 3.66 2.83
C LEU A 22 6.80 4.80 1.83
N GLN A 23 7.42 4.55 0.68
CA GLN A 23 7.53 5.54 -0.40
C GLN A 23 6.14 5.86 -0.96
N TRP A 24 5.34 4.85 -1.27
CA TRP A 24 3.97 5.05 -1.73
C TRP A 24 3.13 5.77 -0.70
N TYR A 25 3.31 5.49 0.59
CA TYR A 25 2.60 6.18 1.66
C TYR A 25 2.96 7.66 1.72
N ARG A 26 4.23 8.02 1.51
CA ARG A 26 4.69 9.42 1.47
C ARG A 26 4.16 10.17 0.25
N GLU A 27 4.09 9.52 -0.90
CA GLU A 27 3.62 10.13 -2.15
C GLU A 27 2.09 10.22 -2.21
N ASN A 28 1.41 9.14 -1.83
CA ASN A 28 -0.05 9.05 -1.82
C ASN A 28 -0.54 7.98 -0.83
N PRO A 29 -0.84 8.35 0.42
CA PRO A 29 -1.24 7.40 1.47
C PRO A 29 -2.55 6.67 1.14
N LEU A 30 -3.45 7.27 0.35
CA LEU A 30 -4.70 6.63 -0.07
C LEU A 30 -4.43 5.40 -0.95
N SER A 31 -3.44 5.45 -1.84
CA SER A 31 -3.10 4.33 -2.71
C SER A 31 -2.65 3.10 -1.92
N VAL A 32 -1.90 3.31 -0.82
CA VAL A 32 -1.46 2.23 0.07
C VAL A 32 -2.65 1.56 0.76
N TYR A 33 -3.59 2.34 1.28
CA TYR A 33 -4.79 1.78 1.91
C TYR A 33 -5.65 0.98 0.95
N ILE A 34 -5.77 1.43 -0.31
CA ILE A 34 -6.54 0.70 -1.32
C ILE A 34 -5.82 -0.61 -1.68
N GLU A 35 -4.50 -0.60 -1.86
CA GLU A 35 -3.73 -1.82 -2.16
C GLU A 35 -3.86 -2.87 -1.03
N ILE A 36 -3.76 -2.44 0.23
CA ILE A 36 -3.99 -3.33 1.40
C ILE A 36 -5.41 -3.92 1.37
N ALA A 37 -6.42 -3.10 1.06
CA ALA A 37 -7.80 -3.57 0.96
C ALA A 37 -7.98 -4.58 -0.18
N LEU A 38 -7.41 -4.32 -1.36
CA LEU A 38 -7.46 -5.22 -2.52
C LEU A 38 -6.80 -6.57 -2.22
N LEU A 39 -5.60 -6.56 -1.60
CA LEU A 39 -4.93 -7.79 -1.15
C LEU A 39 -5.79 -8.57 -0.16
N LYS A 40 -6.46 -7.88 0.77
CA LYS A 40 -7.34 -8.55 1.74
C LYS A 40 -8.54 -9.20 1.06
N LEU A 41 -9.22 -8.48 0.16
CA LEU A 41 -10.36 -8.99 -0.59
C LEU A 41 -9.97 -10.19 -1.46
N PHE A 42 -8.81 -10.13 -2.12
CA PHE A 42 -8.29 -11.24 -2.92
C PHE A 42 -7.96 -12.45 -2.04
N SER A 43 -7.27 -12.24 -0.91
CA SER A 43 -6.94 -13.33 0.03
C SER A 43 -8.16 -14.02 0.64
N LEU A 44 -9.29 -13.31 0.74
CA LEU A 44 -10.57 -13.84 1.21
C LEU A 44 -11.38 -14.51 0.09
N GLY A 45 -10.89 -14.50 -1.15
CA GLY A 45 -11.60 -15.03 -2.32
C GLY A 45 -12.84 -14.22 -2.70
N ILE A 46 -12.96 -12.97 -2.23
CA ILE A 46 -14.09 -12.09 -2.52
C ILE A 46 -13.99 -11.52 -3.93
N ILE A 47 -12.76 -11.26 -4.38
CA ILE A 47 -12.45 -10.82 -5.75
C ILE A 47 -11.51 -11.82 -6.42
N THR A 48 -11.63 -11.92 -7.73
CA THR A 48 -10.76 -12.72 -8.59
C THR A 48 -9.42 -12.03 -8.85
N GLU A 49 -8.45 -12.76 -9.40
CA GLU A 49 -7.15 -12.20 -9.81
C GLU A 49 -7.33 -11.12 -10.90
N ASP A 50 -8.25 -11.33 -11.83
CA ASP A 50 -8.54 -10.36 -12.90
C ASP A 50 -9.16 -9.07 -12.34
N GLU A 51 -10.08 -9.17 -11.37
CA GLU A 51 -10.64 -8.02 -10.67
C GLU A 51 -9.57 -7.29 -9.86
N TYR A 52 -8.71 -8.02 -9.15
CA TYR A 52 -7.58 -7.45 -8.43
C TYR A 52 -6.68 -6.62 -9.36
N ARG A 53 -6.24 -7.21 -10.50
CA ARG A 53 -5.40 -6.51 -11.49
C ARG A 53 -6.09 -5.28 -12.08
N LYS A 54 -7.40 -5.37 -12.36
CA LYS A 54 -8.19 -4.25 -12.85
C LYS A 54 -8.23 -3.09 -11.83
N TYR A 55 -8.60 -3.39 -10.59
CA TYR A 55 -8.71 -2.37 -9.55
C TYR A 55 -7.36 -1.75 -9.20
N GLN A 56 -6.30 -2.55 -9.14
CA GLN A 56 -4.95 -2.05 -8.94
C GLN A 56 -4.54 -1.08 -10.06
N SER A 57 -4.82 -1.40 -11.33
CA SER A 57 -4.53 -0.49 -12.45
C SER A 57 -5.29 0.83 -12.33
N GLU A 58 -6.53 0.83 -11.86
CA GLU A 58 -7.31 2.05 -11.64
C GLU A 58 -6.74 2.91 -10.51
N VAL A 59 -6.23 2.30 -9.44
CA VAL A 59 -5.57 3.00 -8.33
C VAL A 59 -4.32 3.71 -8.79
N VAL A 60 -3.46 3.03 -9.56
CA VAL A 60 -2.24 3.63 -10.13
C VAL A 60 -2.57 4.82 -11.01
N LYS A 61 -3.54 4.67 -11.94
CA LYS A 61 -3.98 5.78 -12.81
C LYS A 61 -4.49 6.99 -12.02
N LYS A 62 -5.28 6.75 -10.97
CA LYS A 62 -5.81 7.83 -10.12
C LYS A 62 -4.72 8.49 -9.28
N ALA A 63 -3.75 7.72 -8.81
CA ALA A 63 -2.59 8.24 -8.09
C ALA A 63 -1.73 9.14 -9.00
N ASP A 64 -1.51 8.74 -10.25
CA ASP A 64 -0.77 9.52 -11.23
C ASP A 64 -1.49 10.83 -11.58
N MET A 65 -2.83 10.79 -11.79
CA MET A 65 -3.62 12.02 -12.02
C MET A 65 -3.55 13.00 -10.85
N LEU A 66 -3.50 12.51 -9.60
CA LEU A 66 -3.35 13.36 -8.42
C LEU A 66 -1.97 14.03 -8.34
N LYS A 67 -0.92 13.37 -8.85
CA LYS A 67 0.43 13.93 -8.94
C LYS A 67 0.54 15.04 -9.99
N GLU A 68 -0.20 14.97 -11.10
CA GLU A 68 -0.20 16.01 -12.14
C GLU A 68 -0.98 17.28 -11.73
N LEU A 69 -1.86 17.20 -10.72
CA LEU A 69 -2.69 18.30 -10.23
C LEU A 69 -2.05 19.10 -9.08
N CYS A 70 -0.95 18.62 -8.49
CA CYS A 70 -0.22 19.27 -7.39
C CYS A 70 1.10 19.87 -7.88
#